data_AF-A0A5C9D093-F1
#
_entry.id   AF-A0A5C9D093-F1
#
_cell.length_a   1.000
_cell.length_b   1.000
_cell.length_c   1.000
_cell.angle_alpha   90.00
_cell.angle_beta   90.00
_cell.angle_gamma   90.00
#
_symmetry.space_group_name_H-M   'P 1'
#
loop_
_entity.id
_entity.type
_entity.pdbx_description
1 polymer ?
#
loop_
_entity_poly.entity_id
_entity_poly.type
_entity_poly.pdbx_seq_one_letter_code
_entity_poly.pdbx_strand_id
1 'polypeptide(L)'
;MDVSVFQSLLSSSAVPWLPDAALARWAWHGAWAVVLAALVSCLACGRRRMGLMLLVALWALWPGPASPAYWLGLAFQSPSGMSVLLCLVWASRMRPRRAFVYRVRPVLSRNEVILTLGGVLLGWVLLGDMLAWWPVSVYALGFGTPALALVCVLALCLWLTGDASSAGQAASWSLLLVLLMFVLTRLPSGNLWDALLDPGLWLVLQIRVLMWLLRPKVQRW
;
A
#
# COMPACT_ATOMS: atom_id res chain seq x y z
N MET A 1 27.52 18.00 17.72
CA MET A 1 27.36 16.69 17.06
C MET A 1 28.20 16.72 15.80
N ASP A 2 29.12 15.77 15.63
CA ASP A 2 29.94 15.70 14.41
C ASP A 2 29.08 15.35 13.19
N VAL A 3 29.26 16.13 12.12
CA VAL A 3 28.50 15.98 10.87
C VAL A 3 28.74 14.59 10.26
N SER A 4 29.94 14.02 10.43
CA SER A 4 30.29 12.66 10.00
C SER A 4 29.50 11.58 10.74
N VAL A 5 29.31 11.73 12.05
CA VAL A 5 28.52 10.80 12.87
C VAL A 5 27.04 10.88 12.47
N PHE A 6 26.52 12.10 12.29
CA PHE A 6 25.16 12.29 11.79
C PHE A 6 24.96 11.67 10.41
N GLN A 7 25.93 11.85 9.50
CA GLN A 7 25.90 11.25 8.17
C GLN A 7 26.01 9.72 8.22
N SER A 8 26.81 9.15 9.13
CA SER A 8 26.90 7.69 9.33
C SER A 8 25.62 7.09 9.92
N LEU A 9 24.93 7.83 10.80
CA LEU A 9 23.65 7.42 11.35
C LEU A 9 22.55 7.49 10.27
N LEU A 10 22.60 8.50 9.40
CA LEU A 10 21.73 8.59 8.22
C LEU A 10 22.06 7.53 7.16
N SER A 11 23.29 7.05 7.03
CA SER A 11 23.60 6.00 6.06
C SER A 11 23.45 4.57 6.61
N SER A 12 23.21 4.42 7.92
CA SER A 12 23.08 3.11 8.55
C SER A 12 21.85 2.33 8.04
N SER A 13 22.08 1.11 7.55
CA SER A 13 21.07 0.18 7.08
C SER A 13 20.76 -0.94 8.10
N ALA A 14 21.22 -0.79 9.35
CA ALA A 14 21.02 -1.79 10.39
C ALA A 14 19.54 -2.17 10.54
N VAL A 15 19.26 -3.47 10.64
CA VAL A 15 17.91 -4.03 10.73
C VAL A 15 17.70 -4.60 12.12
N PRO A 16 16.71 -4.10 12.89
CA PRO A 16 16.45 -4.59 14.25
C PRO A 16 16.09 -6.08 14.30
N TRP A 17 15.36 -6.56 13.29
CA TRP A 17 14.93 -7.94 13.22
C TRP A 17 14.77 -8.41 11.76
N LEU A 18 15.50 -9.46 11.38
CA LEU A 18 15.35 -10.10 10.08
C LEU A 18 14.49 -11.35 10.25
N PRO A 19 13.31 -11.46 9.61
CA PRO A 19 12.48 -12.65 9.73
C PRO A 19 13.17 -13.85 9.07
N ASP A 20 12.99 -15.03 9.66
CA ASP A 20 13.43 -16.29 9.06
C ASP A 20 12.81 -16.50 7.67
N ALA A 21 13.51 -17.19 6.76
CA ALA A 21 13.08 -17.38 5.38
C ALA A 21 11.76 -18.18 5.27
N ALA A 22 11.47 -19.07 6.22
CA ALA A 22 10.17 -19.71 6.29
C ALA A 22 9.07 -18.71 6.65
N LEU A 23 9.32 -17.85 7.65
CA LEU A 23 8.37 -16.82 8.09
C LEU A 23 8.10 -15.80 6.99
N ALA A 24 9.12 -15.37 6.25
CA ALA A 24 8.98 -14.45 5.11
C ALA A 24 8.09 -15.05 4.01
N ARG A 25 8.27 -16.33 3.68
CA ARG A 25 7.43 -17.04 2.71
C ARG A 25 5.96 -17.09 3.15
N TRP A 26 5.71 -17.46 4.40
CA TRP A 26 4.34 -17.48 4.94
C TRP A 26 3.73 -16.08 5.02
N ALA A 27 4.52 -15.06 5.32
CA ALA A 27 4.08 -13.67 5.32
C ALA A 27 3.62 -13.22 3.93
N TRP A 28 4.31 -13.63 2.85
CA TRP A 28 3.88 -13.35 1.47
C TRP A 28 2.55 -14.00 1.11
N HIS A 29 2.38 -15.29 1.46
CA HIS A 29 1.09 -15.98 1.28
C HIS A 29 -0.02 -15.32 2.07
N GLY A 30 0.25 -14.94 3.33
CA GLY A 30 -0.69 -14.21 4.18
C GLY A 30 -1.07 -12.84 3.60
N ALA A 31 -0.11 -12.12 3.05
CA ALA A 31 -0.35 -10.81 2.43
C ALA A 31 -1.28 -10.93 1.21
N TRP A 32 -1.05 -11.90 0.33
CA TRP A 32 -1.95 -12.19 -0.79
C TRP A 32 -3.33 -12.68 -0.32
N ALA A 33 -3.39 -13.50 0.72
CA ALA A 33 -4.67 -13.96 1.30
C ALA A 33 -5.53 -12.78 1.77
N VAL A 34 -4.92 -11.78 2.42
CA VAL A 34 -5.61 -10.55 2.84
C VAL A 34 -6.13 -9.76 1.64
N VAL A 35 -5.28 -9.53 0.63
CA VAL A 35 -5.65 -8.75 -0.56
C VAL A 35 -6.75 -9.45 -1.37
N LEU A 36 -6.66 -10.76 -1.55
CA LEU A 36 -7.66 -11.54 -2.27
C LEU A 36 -8.98 -11.65 -1.51
N ALA A 37 -8.94 -11.89 -0.19
CA ALA A 37 -10.14 -11.88 0.64
C ALA A 37 -10.84 -10.52 0.59
N ALA A 38 -10.06 -9.44 0.65
CA ALA A 38 -10.55 -8.10 0.45
C ALA A 38 -11.21 -7.97 -0.94
N LEU A 39 -10.53 -8.32 -2.04
CA LEU A 39 -11.10 -8.27 -3.39
C LEU A 39 -12.42 -9.05 -3.52
N VAL A 40 -12.48 -10.28 -3.02
CA VAL A 40 -13.70 -11.10 -2.99
C VAL A 40 -14.82 -10.38 -2.24
N SER A 41 -14.49 -9.69 -1.16
CA SER A 41 -15.47 -8.93 -0.40
C SER A 41 -16.04 -7.73 -1.20
N CYS A 42 -15.29 -7.16 -2.14
CA CYS A 42 -15.76 -6.09 -3.04
C CYS A 42 -16.78 -6.65 -4.03
N LEU A 43 -16.49 -7.84 -4.56
CA LEU A 43 -17.23 -8.46 -5.66
C LEU A 43 -18.45 -9.27 -5.17
N ALA A 44 -18.32 -9.94 -4.02
CA ALA A 44 -19.34 -10.83 -3.49
C ALA A 44 -20.38 -10.08 -2.65
N CYS A 45 -21.65 -10.45 -2.85
CA CYS A 45 -22.77 -9.89 -2.12
C CYS A 45 -23.51 -10.96 -1.29
N GLY A 46 -24.12 -10.54 -0.18
CA GLY A 46 -25.02 -11.38 0.61
C GLY A 46 -24.33 -12.30 1.62
N ARG A 47 -25.08 -13.31 2.10
CA ARG A 47 -24.74 -14.14 3.27
C ARG A 47 -23.52 -15.04 3.05
N ARG A 48 -23.21 -15.39 1.80
CA ARG A 48 -22.06 -16.24 1.44
C ARG A 48 -20.74 -15.48 1.35
N ARG A 49 -20.76 -14.15 1.36
CA ARG A 49 -19.56 -13.29 1.22
C ARG A 49 -18.46 -13.70 2.19
N MET A 50 -18.79 -13.85 3.47
CA MET A 50 -17.79 -14.18 4.49
C MET A 50 -17.19 -15.58 4.30
N GLY A 51 -18.01 -16.55 3.89
CA GLY A 51 -17.55 -17.89 3.55
C GLY A 51 -16.64 -17.88 2.31
N LEU A 52 -16.95 -17.10 1.29
CA LEU A 52 -16.10 -16.95 0.10
C LEU A 52 -14.77 -16.24 0.42
N MET A 53 -14.80 -15.19 1.26
CA MET A 53 -13.58 -14.53 1.71
C MET A 53 -12.66 -15.50 2.45
N LEU A 54 -13.22 -16.28 3.38
CA LEU A 54 -12.46 -17.27 4.14
C LEU A 54 -11.93 -18.38 3.23
N LEU A 55 -12.77 -18.90 2.31
CA LEU A 55 -12.37 -19.92 1.36
C LEU A 55 -11.19 -19.46 0.49
N VAL A 56 -11.27 -18.24 -0.07
CA VAL A 56 -10.20 -17.70 -0.91
C VAL A 56 -8.96 -17.36 -0.10
N ALA A 57 -9.09 -16.89 1.14
CA ALA A 57 -7.96 -16.69 2.03
C ALA A 57 -7.23 -18.01 2.33
N LEU A 58 -7.98 -19.07 2.67
CA LEU A 58 -7.42 -20.41 2.91
C LEU A 58 -6.80 -20.99 1.65
N TRP A 59 -7.40 -20.76 0.48
CA TRP A 59 -6.84 -21.18 -0.81
C TRP A 59 -5.53 -20.46 -1.13
N ALA A 60 -5.43 -19.16 -0.84
CA ALA A 60 -4.22 -18.37 -1.03
C ALA A 60 -3.08 -18.79 -0.09
N LEU A 61 -3.41 -19.27 1.12
CA LEU A 61 -2.44 -19.82 2.07
C LEU A 61 -1.90 -21.20 1.67
N TRP A 62 -2.51 -21.87 0.69
CA TRP A 62 -2.01 -23.16 0.23
C TRP A 62 -0.60 -23.02 -0.37
N PRO A 63 0.35 -23.90 -0.03
CA PRO A 63 1.70 -23.82 -0.59
C PRO A 63 1.76 -24.34 -2.04
N GLY A 64 2.57 -23.70 -2.87
CA GLY A 64 2.86 -24.17 -4.23
C GLY A 64 1.82 -23.77 -5.29
N PRO A 65 1.86 -24.40 -6.47
CA PRO A 65 1.17 -23.92 -7.69
C PRO A 65 -0.35 -24.06 -7.64
N ALA A 66 -0.89 -24.80 -6.66
CA ALA A 66 -2.32 -24.89 -6.44
C ALA A 66 -2.91 -23.59 -5.86
N SER A 67 -2.07 -22.71 -5.27
CA SER A 67 -2.52 -21.43 -4.71
C SER A 67 -2.47 -20.30 -5.73
N PRO A 68 -3.48 -19.41 -5.75
CA PRO A 68 -3.44 -18.20 -6.56
C PRO A 68 -2.29 -17.27 -6.13
N ALA A 69 -1.88 -17.30 -4.86
CA ALA A 69 -0.77 -16.47 -4.36
C ALA A 69 0.57 -16.83 -5.01
N TYR A 70 0.76 -18.10 -5.43
CA TYR A 70 1.96 -18.52 -6.16
C TYR A 70 2.06 -17.80 -7.51
N TRP A 71 0.99 -17.84 -8.31
CA TRP A 71 0.95 -17.21 -9.63
C TRP A 71 0.98 -15.69 -9.56
N LEU A 72 0.29 -15.10 -8.58
CA LEU A 72 0.34 -13.67 -8.33
C LEU A 72 1.71 -13.23 -7.83
N GLY A 73 2.40 -14.05 -7.04
CA GLY A 73 3.79 -13.83 -6.66
C GLY A 73 4.73 -13.86 -7.87
N LEU A 74 4.50 -14.72 -8.86
CA LEU A 74 5.27 -14.68 -10.11
C LEU A 74 5.03 -13.42 -10.94
N ALA A 75 3.79 -12.91 -10.95
CA ALA A 75 3.42 -11.75 -11.76
C ALA A 75 3.77 -10.39 -11.09
N PHE A 76 3.59 -10.30 -9.77
CA PHE A 76 3.63 -9.04 -9.01
C PHE A 76 4.57 -9.09 -7.80
N GLN A 77 5.31 -10.19 -7.60
CA GLN A 77 6.23 -10.44 -6.49
C GLN A 77 5.55 -10.47 -5.11
N SER A 78 5.13 -9.33 -4.59
CA SER A 78 4.46 -9.21 -3.29
C SER A 78 3.56 -7.98 -3.26
N PRO A 79 2.40 -8.05 -2.59
CA PRO A 79 1.61 -6.85 -2.32
C PRO A 79 2.36 -5.95 -1.34
N SER A 80 2.22 -4.64 -1.50
CA SER A 80 2.86 -3.66 -0.62
C SER A 80 2.26 -3.72 0.79
N GLY A 81 3.03 -3.31 1.80
CA GLY A 81 2.54 -3.16 3.17
C GLY A 81 1.34 -2.21 3.23
N MET A 82 1.35 -1.15 2.42
CA MET A 82 0.23 -0.22 2.26
C MET A 82 -1.03 -0.91 1.72
N SER A 83 -0.91 -1.74 0.67
CA SER A 83 -2.05 -2.50 0.15
C SER A 83 -2.66 -3.44 1.19
N VAL A 84 -1.81 -4.19 1.90
CA VAL A 84 -2.25 -5.09 2.96
C VAL A 84 -2.99 -4.31 4.05
N LEU A 85 -2.41 -3.20 4.51
CA LEU A 85 -3.01 -2.37 5.55
C LEU A 85 -4.36 -1.78 5.11
N LEU A 86 -4.43 -1.24 3.89
CA LEU A 86 -5.68 -0.71 3.33
C LEU A 86 -6.76 -1.80 3.24
N CYS A 87 -6.38 -3.02 2.85
CA CYS A 87 -7.28 -4.18 2.81
C CYS A 87 -7.76 -4.58 4.20
N LEU A 88 -6.88 -4.59 5.22
CA LEU A 88 -7.24 -4.88 6.61
C LEU A 88 -8.18 -3.82 7.21
N VAL A 89 -7.86 -2.53 7.00
CA VAL A 89 -8.70 -1.41 7.44
C VAL A 89 -10.06 -1.47 6.75
N TRP A 90 -10.09 -1.84 5.48
CA TRP A 90 -11.34 -1.98 4.77
C TRP A 90 -12.15 -3.18 5.29
N ALA A 91 -11.52 -4.33 5.51
CA ALA A 91 -12.15 -5.52 6.09
C ALA A 91 -12.72 -5.26 7.49
N SER A 92 -11.99 -4.56 8.37
CA SER A 92 -12.46 -4.25 9.73
C SER A 92 -13.65 -3.28 9.75
N ARG A 93 -13.79 -2.44 8.72
CA ARG A 93 -14.92 -1.51 8.57
C ARG A 93 -16.15 -2.15 7.92
N MET A 94 -16.05 -3.39 7.45
CA MET A 94 -17.20 -4.11 6.89
C MET A 94 -18.15 -4.54 8.00
N ARG A 95 -19.20 -3.75 8.25
CA ARG A 95 -20.41 -4.29 8.86
C ARG A 95 -21.11 -5.21 7.85
N PRO A 96 -21.82 -6.28 8.28
CA PRO A 96 -22.66 -7.08 7.39
C PRO A 96 -23.82 -6.22 6.86
N ARG A 97 -23.56 -5.45 5.81
CA ARG A 97 -24.54 -4.65 5.08
C ARG A 97 -24.76 -5.26 3.70
N ARG A 98 -26.03 -5.26 3.28
CA ARG A 98 -26.51 -5.69 1.96
C ARG A 98 -25.67 -5.05 0.87
N ALA A 99 -25.40 -5.84 -0.17
CA ALA A 99 -24.77 -5.59 -1.47
C ALA A 99 -24.11 -4.23 -1.70
N PHE A 100 -22.96 -4.25 -2.38
CA PHE A 100 -22.25 -3.09 -2.91
C PHE A 100 -23.19 -2.23 -3.78
N VAL A 101 -23.97 -1.36 -3.14
CA VAL A 101 -24.57 -0.21 -3.83
C VAL A 101 -23.40 0.70 -4.08
N TYR A 102 -23.17 1.06 -5.34
CA TYR A 102 -22.31 2.16 -5.77
C TYR A 102 -22.81 3.44 -5.10
N ARG A 103 -22.56 3.61 -3.79
CA ARG A 103 -22.72 4.91 -3.15
C ARG A 103 -21.65 5.75 -3.78
N VAL A 104 -22.07 6.70 -4.61
CA VAL A 104 -21.24 7.79 -5.10
C VAL A 104 -20.45 8.30 -3.90
N ARG A 105 -19.18 7.91 -3.82
CA ARG A 105 -18.31 8.41 -2.75
C ARG A 105 -18.30 9.94 -2.89
N PRO A 106 -18.33 10.67 -1.76
CA PRO A 106 -18.16 12.12 -1.79
C PRO A 106 -16.90 12.49 -2.58
N VAL A 107 -16.86 13.73 -3.06
CA VAL A 107 -15.68 14.32 -3.70
C VAL A 107 -14.44 13.98 -2.86
N LEU A 108 -13.36 13.54 -3.52
CA LEU A 108 -12.10 13.22 -2.84
C LEU A 108 -11.70 14.41 -1.98
N SER A 109 -11.38 14.16 -0.72
CA SER A 109 -10.77 15.20 0.12
C SER A 109 -9.44 15.64 -0.50
N ARG A 110 -9.00 16.87 -0.19
CA ARG A 110 -7.72 17.41 -0.69
C ARG A 110 -6.56 16.45 -0.46
N ASN A 111 -6.47 15.85 0.74
CA ASN A 111 -5.41 14.91 1.09
C ASN A 111 -5.51 13.59 0.32
N GLU A 112 -6.73 13.09 0.05
CA GLU A 112 -6.91 11.93 -0.82
C GLU A 112 -6.49 12.22 -2.26
N VAL A 113 -6.77 13.43 -2.78
CA VAL A 113 -6.30 13.83 -4.11
C VAL A 113 -4.77 13.86 -4.14
N ILE A 114 -4.15 14.53 -3.17
CA ILE A 114 -2.68 14.62 -3.06
C ILE A 114 -2.05 13.23 -3.00
N LEU A 115 -2.57 12.33 -2.16
CA LEU A 115 -2.05 10.97 -2.03
C LEU A 115 -2.29 10.13 -3.28
N THR A 116 -3.46 10.25 -3.89
CA THR A 116 -3.79 9.48 -5.11
C THR A 116 -2.89 9.93 -6.26
N LEU A 117 -2.77 11.23 -6.50
CA LEU A 117 -1.89 11.78 -7.54
C LEU A 117 -0.42 11.51 -7.22
N GLY A 118 0.01 11.70 -5.97
CA GLY A 118 1.36 11.41 -5.52
C GLY A 118 1.75 9.95 -5.72
N GLY A 119 0.86 9.00 -5.40
CA GLY A 119 1.09 7.58 -5.65
C GLY A 119 1.11 7.22 -7.14
N VAL A 120 0.26 7.85 -7.96
CA VAL A 120 0.31 7.68 -9.43
C VAL A 120 1.64 8.18 -9.99
N LEU A 121 2.06 9.39 -9.59
CA LEU A 121 3.33 9.99 -10.02
C LEU A 121 4.53 9.15 -9.56
N LEU A 122 4.53 8.71 -8.29
CA LEU A 122 5.57 7.83 -7.76
C LEU A 122 5.68 6.55 -8.59
N GLY A 123 4.56 5.90 -8.91
CA GLY A 123 4.57 4.69 -9.73
C GLY A 123 5.11 4.92 -11.15
N TRP A 124 4.80 6.05 -11.78
CA TRP A 124 5.40 6.42 -13.06
C TRP A 124 6.91 6.68 -12.95
N VAL A 125 7.36 7.35 -11.89
CA VAL A 125 8.79 7.57 -11.64
C VAL A 125 9.52 6.24 -11.47
N LEU A 126 8.97 5.32 -10.66
CA LEU A 126 9.56 3.99 -10.45
C LEU A 126 9.56 3.14 -11.72
N LEU A 127 8.49 3.21 -12.52
CA LEU A 127 8.44 2.55 -13.82
C LEU A 127 9.51 3.10 -14.77
N GLY A 128 9.67 4.43 -14.82
CA GLY A 128 10.74 5.06 -15.59
C GLY A 128 12.13 4.62 -15.12
N ASP A 129 12.31 4.39 -13.81
CA ASP A 129 13.56 3.87 -13.26
C ASP A 129 13.85 2.44 -13.72
N MET A 130 12.83 1.58 -13.71
CA MET A 130 12.94 0.21 -14.25
C MET A 130 13.25 0.19 -15.75
N LEU A 131 12.76 1.17 -16.50
CA LEU A 131 13.05 1.34 -17.92
C LEU A 131 14.37 2.08 -18.20
N ALA A 132 15.14 2.40 -17.16
CA ALA A 132 16.39 3.16 -17.23
C ALA A 132 16.26 4.52 -17.94
N TRP A 133 15.11 5.19 -17.79
CA TRP A 133 14.88 6.52 -18.36
C TRP A 133 15.56 7.64 -17.56
N TRP A 134 15.93 7.38 -16.31
CA TRP A 134 16.56 8.36 -15.43
C TRP A 134 18.08 8.19 -15.36
N PRO A 135 18.83 9.29 -15.18
CA PRO A 135 20.29 9.23 -15.00
C PRO A 135 20.72 8.68 -13.62
N VAL A 136 19.79 8.60 -12.66
CA VAL A 136 20.02 8.14 -11.28
C VAL A 136 18.96 7.11 -10.93
N SER A 137 19.36 6.03 -10.24
CA SER A 137 18.39 5.01 -9.79
C SER A 137 17.55 5.52 -8.62
N VAL A 138 16.32 5.93 -8.91
CA VAL A 138 15.34 6.35 -7.91
C VAL A 138 14.93 5.17 -7.02
N TYR A 139 14.84 3.97 -7.58
CA TYR A 139 14.55 2.75 -6.83
C TYR A 139 15.63 2.48 -5.78
N ALA A 140 16.92 2.67 -6.12
CA ALA A 140 18.03 2.49 -5.19
C ALA A 140 17.95 3.41 -3.95
N LEU A 141 17.38 4.61 -4.09
CA LEU A 141 17.18 5.53 -2.96
C LEU A 141 16.28 4.93 -1.87
N GLY A 142 15.39 4.00 -2.22
CA GLY A 142 14.46 3.36 -1.31
C GLY A 142 15.10 2.44 -0.28
N PHE A 143 16.38 2.06 -0.46
CA PHE A 143 17.13 1.31 0.54
C PHE A 143 17.72 2.20 1.65
N GLY A 144 17.87 3.50 1.41
CA GLY A 144 18.49 4.45 2.32
C GLY A 144 17.50 5.08 3.32
N THR A 145 18.02 5.62 4.42
CA THR A 145 17.22 6.42 5.35
C THR A 145 16.67 7.75 4.77
N PRO A 146 17.27 8.39 3.74
CA PRO A 146 16.68 9.61 3.17
C PRO A 146 15.27 9.39 2.64
N ALA A 147 14.99 8.23 2.02
CA ALA A 147 13.65 7.88 1.57
C ALA A 147 12.69 7.71 2.77
N LEU A 148 13.14 7.06 3.85
CA LEU A 148 12.36 6.94 5.08
C LEU A 148 12.03 8.32 5.68
N ALA A 149 13.04 9.20 5.79
CA ALA A 149 12.88 10.55 6.30
C ALA A 149 11.88 11.36 5.46
N LEU A 150 11.96 11.27 4.12
CA LEU A 150 11.03 11.92 3.21
C LEU A 150 9.58 11.49 3.49
N VAL A 151 9.33 10.20 3.69
CA VAL A 151 7.98 9.68 3.94
C VAL A 151 7.50 10.02 5.35
N CYS A 152 8.39 10.08 6.35
CA CYS A 152 8.07 10.61 7.68
C CYS A 152 7.65 12.09 7.61
N VAL A 153 8.38 12.91 6.85
CA VAL A 153 8.03 14.33 6.63
C VAL A 153 6.66 14.44 5.95
N LEU A 154 6.40 13.64 4.91
CA LEU A 154 5.09 13.59 4.26
C LEU A 154 3.97 13.22 5.24
N ALA A 155 4.18 12.19 6.07
CA ALA A 155 3.20 11.77 7.08
C ALA A 155 2.93 12.88 8.11
N LEU A 156 3.96 13.60 8.55
CA LEU A 156 3.84 14.75 9.44
C LEU A 156 3.11 15.91 8.76
N CYS A 157 3.42 16.24 7.51
CA CYS A 157 2.72 17.29 6.76
C CYS A 157 1.23 16.98 6.61
N LEU A 158 0.86 15.73 6.32
CA LEU A 158 -0.53 15.30 6.23
C LEU A 158 -1.26 15.34 7.59
N TRP A 159 -0.52 15.14 8.69
CA TRP A 159 -1.04 15.23 10.03
C TRP A 159 -1.32 16.69 10.41
N LEU A 160 -0.36 17.58 10.16
CA LEU A 160 -0.44 19.00 10.50
C LEU A 160 -1.45 19.77 9.65
N THR A 161 -1.67 19.34 8.40
CA THR A 161 -2.64 19.96 7.49
C THR A 161 -4.03 19.30 7.54
N GLY A 162 -4.18 18.21 8.30
CA GLY A 162 -5.45 17.51 8.47
C GLY A 162 -6.21 18.00 9.70
N ASP A 163 -7.51 18.27 9.58
CA ASP A 163 -8.38 18.49 10.74
C ASP A 163 -8.43 17.25 11.64
N ALA A 164 -8.72 17.42 12.93
CA ALA A 164 -8.67 16.39 13.97
C ALA A 164 -9.58 15.15 13.76
N SER A 165 -10.45 15.19 12.75
CA SER A 165 -11.35 14.09 12.35
C SER A 165 -11.18 13.69 10.86
N SER A 166 -10.11 14.16 10.21
CA SER A 166 -9.98 14.15 8.74
C SER A 166 -9.27 12.93 8.16
N ALA A 167 -9.46 12.74 6.86
CA ALA A 167 -8.73 11.78 6.03
C ALA A 167 -7.20 11.95 6.09
N GLY A 168 -6.69 13.14 6.45
CA GLY A 168 -5.26 13.39 6.63
C GLY A 168 -4.65 12.57 7.75
N GLN A 169 -5.26 12.60 8.94
CA GLN A 169 -4.78 11.83 10.09
C GLN A 169 -4.83 10.32 9.84
N ALA A 170 -5.90 9.84 9.20
CA ALA A 170 -6.01 8.42 8.83
C ALA A 170 -4.89 8.00 7.86
N ALA A 171 -4.56 8.86 6.89
CA ALA A 171 -3.45 8.61 5.96
C ALA A 171 -2.09 8.65 6.66
N SER A 172 -1.85 9.64 7.53
CA SER A 172 -0.63 9.73 8.33
C SER A 172 -0.43 8.48 9.19
N TRP A 173 -1.47 8.01 9.90
CA TRP A 173 -1.40 6.77 10.66
C TRP A 173 -1.12 5.55 9.78
N SER A 174 -1.70 5.50 8.58
CA SER A 174 -1.46 4.41 7.66
C SER A 174 0.00 4.39 7.19
N LEU A 175 0.55 5.55 6.83
CA LEU A 175 1.97 5.69 6.49
C LEU A 175 2.86 5.29 7.67
N LEU A 176 2.61 5.85 8.86
CA LEU A 176 3.42 5.56 10.05
C LEU A 176 3.40 4.07 10.42
N LEU A 177 2.26 3.40 10.30
CA LEU A 177 2.16 1.97 10.60
C LEU A 177 2.94 1.12 9.58
N VAL A 178 2.87 1.47 8.29
CA VAL A 178 3.67 0.81 7.25
C VAL A 178 5.16 1.08 7.45
N LEU A 179 5.54 2.31 7.78
CA LEU A 179 6.92 2.68 8.08
C LEU A 179 7.44 1.95 9.32
N LEU A 180 6.64 1.84 10.38
CA LEU A 180 7.01 1.10 11.58
C LEU A 180 7.25 -0.38 11.24
N MET A 181 6.33 -1.00 10.50
CA MET A 181 6.50 -2.38 10.04
C MET A 181 7.77 -2.52 9.17
N PHE A 182 8.01 -1.60 8.25
CA PHE A 182 9.18 -1.59 7.38
C PHE A 182 10.49 -1.40 8.15
N VAL A 183 10.56 -0.48 9.10
CA VAL A 183 11.76 -0.25 9.91
C VAL A 183 12.10 -1.48 10.75
N LEU A 184 11.09 -2.14 11.32
CA LEU A 184 11.29 -3.32 12.16
C LEU A 184 11.70 -4.56 11.36
N THR A 185 11.13 -4.77 10.16
CA THR A 185 11.22 -6.05 9.44
C THR A 185 11.96 -5.98 8.11
N ARG A 186 12.12 -4.77 7.54
CA ARG A 186 12.55 -4.51 6.17
C ARG A 186 11.75 -5.24 5.09
N LEU A 187 10.57 -5.79 5.40
CA LEU A 187 9.71 -6.42 4.41
C LEU A 187 9.01 -5.37 3.52
N PRO A 188 8.70 -5.70 2.26
CA PRO A 188 8.82 -7.03 1.64
C PRO A 188 10.22 -7.37 1.09
N SER A 189 11.00 -6.39 0.65
CA SER A 189 12.26 -6.60 -0.12
C SER A 189 13.50 -5.92 0.46
N GLY A 190 13.32 -5.11 1.51
CA GLY A 190 14.32 -4.16 2.00
C GLY A 190 14.18 -2.75 1.42
N ASN A 191 13.37 -2.59 0.36
CA ASN A 191 13.12 -1.31 -0.28
C ASN A 191 11.84 -0.65 0.25
N LEU A 192 11.93 0.62 0.63
CA LEU A 192 10.79 1.40 1.12
C LEU A 192 9.68 1.56 0.07
N TRP A 193 10.05 1.69 -1.20
CA TRP A 193 9.09 1.87 -2.28
C TRP A 193 8.16 0.67 -2.41
N ASP A 194 8.69 -0.55 -2.26
CA ASP A 194 7.90 -1.79 -2.31
C ASP A 194 6.97 -1.94 -1.09
N ALA A 195 7.32 -1.32 0.05
CA ALA A 195 6.44 -1.29 1.21
C ALA A 195 5.25 -0.32 1.02
N LEU A 196 5.43 0.74 0.24
CA LEU A 196 4.44 1.80 0.04
C LEU A 196 3.56 1.63 -1.19
N LEU A 197 4.12 1.10 -2.28
CA LEU A 197 3.45 1.00 -3.56
C LEU A 197 3.79 -0.34 -4.22
N ASP A 198 2.77 -1.05 -4.66
CA ASP A 198 2.90 -2.22 -5.53
C ASP A 198 2.15 -1.98 -6.85
N PRO A 199 2.41 -2.79 -7.90
CA PRO A 199 1.76 -2.62 -9.19
C PRO A 199 0.23 -2.67 -9.11
N GLY A 200 -0.33 -3.50 -8.22
CA GLY A 200 -1.78 -3.60 -8.02
C GLY A 200 -2.37 -2.33 -7.41
N LEU A 201 -1.73 -1.78 -6.36
CA LEU A 201 -2.12 -0.51 -5.77
C LEU A 201 -2.03 0.62 -6.79
N TRP A 202 -0.94 0.69 -7.55
CA TRP A 202 -0.75 1.71 -8.57
C TRP A 202 -1.86 1.67 -9.62
N LEU A 203 -2.25 0.48 -10.09
CA LEU A 203 -3.37 0.28 -11.02
C LEU A 203 -4.70 0.79 -10.43
N VAL A 204 -4.98 0.49 -9.16
CA VAL A 204 -6.17 1.00 -8.46
C VAL A 204 -6.15 2.53 -8.37
N LEU A 205 -4.99 3.15 -8.10
CA LEU A 205 -4.86 4.60 -8.06
C LEU A 205 -5.11 5.22 -9.44
N GLN A 206 -4.59 4.63 -10.52
CA GLN A 206 -4.83 5.07 -11.89
C GLN A 206 -6.33 5.03 -12.24
N ILE A 207 -7.00 3.90 -11.94
CA ILE A 207 -8.45 3.75 -12.15
C ILE A 207 -9.21 4.80 -11.33
N ARG A 208 -8.79 5.07 -10.10
CA ARG A 208 -9.40 6.09 -9.24
C ARG A 208 -9.28 7.50 -9.84
N VAL A 209 -8.11 7.86 -10.39
CA VAL A 209 -7.90 9.13 -11.09
C VAL A 209 -8.78 9.20 -12.35
N LEU A 210 -8.80 8.14 -13.16
CA LEU A 210 -9.63 8.08 -14.37
C LEU A 210 -11.11 8.27 -14.04
N MET A 211 -11.63 7.54 -13.05
CA MET A 211 -13.00 7.69 -12.59
C MET A 211 -13.28 9.09 -12.05
N TRP A 212 -12.31 9.74 -11.40
CA TRP A 212 -12.46 11.12 -10.92
C TRP A 212 -12.55 12.12 -12.07
N LEU A 213 -11.71 11.97 -13.11
CA LEU A 213 -11.72 12.82 -14.31
C LEU A 213 -13.00 12.66 -15.14
N LEU A 214 -13.53 11.44 -15.22
CA LEU A 214 -14.76 11.13 -15.98
C LEU A 214 -16.06 11.50 -15.25
N ARG A 215 -16.00 11.93 -13.98
CA ARG A 215 -17.22 12.32 -13.25
C ARG A 215 -17.81 13.57 -13.90
N PRO A 216 -19.10 13.55 -14.30
CA PRO A 216 -19.75 14.73 -14.83
C PRO A 216 -19.73 15.84 -13.77
N LYS A 217 -19.21 17.00 -14.14
CA LYS A 217 -19.28 18.20 -13.31
C LYS A 217 -20.74 18.65 -13.32
N VAL A 218 -21.52 18.22 -12.33
CA VAL A 218 -22.87 18.74 -12.12
C VAL A 218 -22.73 20.24 -11.89
N GLN A 219 -23.08 21.05 -12.90
CA GLN A 219 -23.19 22.48 -12.78
C GLN A 219 -24.26 22.75 -11.72
N ARG A 220 -23.84 23.27 -10.56
CA ARG A 220 -24.75 23.90 -9.62
C ARG A 220 -25.14 25.23 -10.25
N TRP A 221 -26.35 25.26 -10.83
CA TRP A 221 -27.05 26.48 -11.19
C TRP A 221 -27.72 27.05 -9.94
#